data_AF-W2T0J4-F1
#
_entry.id   AF-W2T0J4-F1
#
_cell.length_a   1.000
_cell.length_b   1.000
_cell.length_c   1.000
_cell.angle_alpha   90.00
_cell.angle_beta   90.00
_cell.angle_gamma   90.00
#
_symmetry.space_group_name_H-M   'P 1'
#
loop_
_entity.id
_entity.type
_entity.pdbx_description
1 polymer ?
#
loop_
_entity_poly.entity_id
_entity_poly.type
_entity_poly.pdbx_seq_one_letter_code
_entity_poly.pdbx_strand_id
1 'polypeptide(L)'
;MSSCSLHASRVQERNVLNNEETEQPPEPSVNKTDQKLNVTKALCAFLDVYSKFSDAKSVYMEGKIREMYDQLLIVGNDMVQKSVIACIFSYKDRALLPYKENFERLLDEKSFREQLVLFSINEEEGNSVVHKDHRPTVMRVLLRFLYGKLWAQTKRNLVESRRAAIFRYLGGCRADELSDFLNILFAPILEIIDTSDLDYSKMELLCNDKETLFKTDFAKVN
;
A
#
# COMPACT_ATOMS: atom_id res chain seq x y z
N MET A 1 88.06 -14.28 48.77
CA MET A 1 87.32 -13.88 49.98
C MET A 1 85.85 -13.81 49.60
N SER A 2 85.15 -14.93 49.82
CA SER A 2 84.01 -15.05 50.74
C SER A 2 82.75 -14.33 50.23
N SER A 3 81.78 -15.00 49.61
CA SER A 3 80.85 -16.04 50.11
C SER A 3 79.56 -15.46 50.70
N CYS A 4 78.45 -16.17 50.39
CA CYS A 4 77.09 -16.09 50.93
C CYS A 4 76.11 -15.13 50.24
N SER A 5 74.86 -15.48 49.93
CA SER A 5 74.12 -16.75 49.79
C SER A 5 72.63 -16.42 49.56
N LEU A 6 72.03 -17.09 48.56
CA LEU A 6 70.67 -17.69 48.55
C LEU A 6 69.44 -16.86 48.99
N HIS A 7 68.46 -16.63 48.11
CA HIS A 7 67.33 -17.56 47.89
C HIS A 7 66.42 -17.08 46.73
N ALA A 8 65.65 -18.01 46.16
CA ALA A 8 64.91 -17.91 44.91
C ALA A 8 63.46 -17.44 45.09
N SER A 9 62.85 -16.85 44.04
CA SER A 9 61.59 -17.33 43.41
C SER A 9 60.93 -16.31 42.46
N ARG A 10 60.56 -16.81 41.27
CA ARG A 10 59.36 -16.57 40.44
C ARG A 10 58.77 -15.15 40.22
N VAL A 11 58.72 -14.79 38.92
CA VAL A 11 57.57 -14.32 38.10
C VAL A 11 56.74 -13.11 38.57
N GLN A 12 56.80 -12.02 37.79
CA GLN A 12 55.66 -11.18 37.31
C GLN A 12 56.22 -10.21 36.24
N GLU A 13 55.87 -10.24 34.94
CA GLU A 13 54.62 -9.77 34.27
C GLU A 13 54.19 -8.36 34.73
N ARG A 14 53.80 -7.36 33.92
CA ARG A 14 53.23 -7.30 32.55
C ARG A 14 53.01 -5.81 32.17
N ASN A 15 52.54 -5.59 30.92
CA ASN A 15 51.76 -4.45 30.40
C ASN A 15 52.47 -3.35 29.60
N VAL A 16 52.72 -3.66 28.32
CA VAL A 16 52.56 -2.69 27.23
C VAL A 16 51.12 -2.85 26.73
N LEU A 17 50.27 -1.83 26.86
CA LEU A 17 48.92 -1.83 26.32
C LEU A 17 48.98 -1.86 24.79
N ASN A 18 48.56 -2.99 24.22
CA ASN A 18 48.11 -3.07 22.84
C ASN A 18 46.62 -2.70 22.87
N ASN A 19 46.25 -1.57 22.25
CA ASN A 19 44.85 -1.26 22.00
C ASN A 19 44.38 -2.18 20.87
N GLU A 20 43.67 -3.24 21.23
CA GLU A 20 42.83 -3.98 20.30
C GLU A 20 41.64 -3.07 19.95
N GLU A 21 41.73 -2.38 18.81
CA GLU A 21 40.54 -1.95 18.10
C GLU A 21 39.83 -3.21 17.62
N THR A 22 38.80 -3.62 18.36
CA THR A 22 37.77 -4.54 17.85
C THR A 22 37.15 -3.91 16.60
N GLU A 23 37.67 -4.23 15.43
CA GLU A 23 36.94 -4.12 14.16
C GLU A 23 35.69 -4.98 14.28
N GLN A 24 34.58 -4.35 14.68
CA GLN A 24 33.27 -4.94 14.44
C GLN A 24 33.15 -5.16 12.92
N PRO A 25 32.79 -6.38 12.47
CA PRO A 25 32.57 -6.62 11.05
C PRO A 25 31.53 -5.62 10.56
N PRO A 26 31.72 -5.00 9.38
CA PRO A 26 30.79 -3.99 8.87
C PRO A 26 29.41 -4.63 8.79
N GLU A 27 28.45 -4.11 9.58
CA GLU A 27 27.06 -4.53 9.43
C GLU A 27 26.69 -4.31 7.96
N PRO A 28 26.13 -5.34 7.28
CA PRO A 28 25.76 -5.18 5.88
C PRO A 28 24.72 -4.07 5.82
N SER A 29 25.06 -2.95 5.18
CA SER A 29 24.15 -1.86 4.90
C SER A 29 23.07 -2.38 3.95
N VAL A 30 22.05 -3.04 4.48
CA VAL A 30 20.93 -3.55 3.71
C VAL A 30 20.30 -2.33 3.03
N ASN A 31 20.38 -2.27 1.71
CA ASN A 31 19.86 -1.14 0.94
C ASN A 31 18.38 -0.95 1.31
N LYS A 32 17.95 0.28 1.59
CA LYS A 32 16.56 0.59 2.00
C LYS A 32 15.51 0.01 1.02
N THR A 33 15.87 -0.10 -0.26
CA THR A 33 15.05 -0.72 -1.32
C THR A 33 14.85 -2.22 -1.11
N ASP A 34 15.90 -2.93 -0.72
CA ASP A 34 15.87 -4.38 -0.45
C ASP A 34 15.04 -4.67 0.82
N GLN A 35 15.16 -3.81 1.84
CA GLN A 35 14.31 -3.89 3.04
C GLN A 35 12.83 -3.71 2.69
N LYS A 36 12.47 -2.67 1.92
CA LYS A 36 11.08 -2.42 1.50
C LYS A 36 10.52 -3.60 0.70
N LEU A 37 11.31 -4.17 -0.20
CA LEU A 37 10.90 -5.34 -0.98
C LEU A 37 10.66 -6.57 -0.08
N ASN A 38 11.54 -6.80 0.89
CA ASN A 38 11.40 -7.94 1.82
C ASN A 38 10.16 -7.80 2.71
N VAL A 39 9.88 -6.59 3.23
CA VAL A 39 8.65 -6.30 3.98
C VAL A 39 7.42 -6.53 3.10
N THR A 40 7.44 -6.07 1.85
CA THR A 40 6.35 -6.29 0.90
C THR A 40 6.10 -7.78 0.65
N LYS A 41 7.17 -8.57 0.45
CA LYS A 41 7.07 -10.03 0.26
C LYS A 41 6.50 -10.73 1.50
N ALA A 42 6.95 -10.33 2.69
CA ALA A 42 6.42 -10.88 3.95
C ALA A 42 4.92 -10.55 4.10
N LEU A 43 4.51 -9.31 3.82
CA LEU A 43 3.11 -8.90 3.81
C LEU A 43 2.29 -9.74 2.83
N CYS A 44 2.74 -9.91 1.59
CA CYS A 44 2.07 -10.75 0.60
C CYS A 44 1.94 -12.20 1.08
N ALA A 45 2.98 -12.77 1.71
CA ALA A 45 2.91 -14.12 2.24
C ALA A 45 1.85 -14.26 3.35
N PHE A 46 1.72 -13.26 4.23
CA PHE A 46 0.63 -13.24 5.22
C PHE A 46 -0.74 -13.17 4.55
N LEU A 47 -0.93 -12.23 3.62
CA LEU A 47 -2.19 -12.08 2.88
C LEU A 47 -2.55 -13.36 2.13
N ASP A 48 -1.58 -14.02 1.52
CA ASP A 48 -1.80 -15.28 0.80
C ASP A 48 -2.32 -16.37 1.75
N VAL A 49 -1.88 -16.43 3.01
CA VAL A 49 -2.45 -17.32 4.03
C VAL A 49 -3.90 -16.94 4.35
N TYR A 50 -4.19 -15.66 4.59
CA TYR A 50 -5.55 -15.18 4.84
C TYR A 50 -6.50 -15.47 3.67
N SER A 51 -6.01 -15.44 2.43
CA SER A 51 -6.80 -15.77 1.24
C SER A 51 -7.29 -17.22 1.22
N LYS A 52 -6.65 -18.12 1.99
CA LYS A 52 -7.00 -19.55 2.08
C LYS A 52 -7.99 -19.86 3.20
N PHE A 53 -8.39 -18.88 4.00
CA PHE A 53 -9.37 -19.12 5.06
C PHE A 53 -10.72 -19.52 4.45
N SER A 54 -11.28 -20.62 4.95
CA SER A 54 -12.55 -21.18 4.48
C SER A 54 -13.74 -20.28 4.82
N ASP A 55 -13.65 -19.62 5.98
CA ASP A 55 -14.59 -18.63 6.50
C ASP A 55 -13.86 -17.39 7.04
N ALA A 56 -13.65 -16.41 6.18
CA ALA A 56 -13.00 -15.15 6.55
C ALA A 56 -13.83 -14.31 7.53
N LYS A 57 -15.15 -14.53 7.62
CA LYS A 57 -16.06 -13.75 8.49
C LYS A 57 -15.92 -14.10 9.97
N SER A 58 -15.47 -15.30 10.26
CA SER A 58 -15.29 -15.80 11.63
C SER A 58 -13.91 -15.49 12.22
N VAL A 59 -13.08 -14.74 11.49
CA VAL A 59 -11.72 -14.37 11.94
C VAL A 59 -11.79 -13.34 13.05
N TYR A 60 -10.91 -13.47 14.04
CA TYR A 60 -10.79 -12.48 15.10
C TYR A 60 -10.47 -11.08 14.52
N MET A 61 -11.23 -10.07 14.94
CA MET A 61 -11.14 -8.68 14.44
C MET A 61 -11.35 -8.53 12.93
N GLU A 62 -12.20 -9.37 12.33
CA GLU A 62 -12.53 -9.32 10.90
C GLU A 62 -12.78 -7.90 10.38
N GLY A 63 -13.56 -7.07 11.09
CA GLY A 63 -13.85 -5.71 10.64
C GLY A 63 -12.59 -4.86 10.42
N LYS A 64 -11.61 -4.94 11.33
CA LYS A 64 -10.33 -4.23 11.18
C LYS A 64 -9.49 -4.81 10.05
N ILE A 65 -9.54 -6.13 9.87
CA ILE A 65 -8.84 -6.80 8.77
C ILE A 65 -9.45 -6.37 7.42
N ARG A 66 -10.78 -6.27 7.35
CA ARG A 66 -11.50 -5.82 6.16
C ARG A 66 -11.18 -4.37 5.82
N GLU A 67 -11.10 -3.49 6.80
CA GLU A 67 -10.65 -2.09 6.65
C GLU A 67 -9.19 -2.04 6.15
N MET A 68 -8.31 -2.86 6.72
CA MET A 68 -6.92 -2.96 6.27
C MET A 68 -6.82 -3.39 4.80
N TYR A 69 -7.67 -4.31 4.33
CA TYR A 69 -7.73 -4.66 2.90
C TYR A 69 -8.11 -3.46 2.03
N ASP A 70 -9.06 -2.63 2.46
CA ASP A 70 -9.42 -1.42 1.72
C ASP A 70 -8.25 -0.43 1.63
N GLN A 71 -7.46 -0.28 2.70
CA GLN A 71 -6.26 0.56 2.69
C GLN A 71 -5.15 -0.01 1.80
N LEU A 72 -4.91 -1.32 1.86
CA LEU A 72 -3.88 -1.96 1.05
C LEU A 72 -4.20 -1.94 -0.46
N LEU A 73 -5.48 -1.86 -0.85
CA LEU A 73 -5.86 -1.65 -2.25
C LEU A 73 -5.40 -0.29 -2.79
N ILE A 74 -5.34 0.73 -1.94
CA ILE A 74 -5.05 2.13 -2.30
C ILE A 74 -3.54 2.36 -2.53
N VAL A 75 -2.67 1.54 -1.91
CA VAL A 75 -1.19 1.68 -1.97
C VAL A 75 -0.60 1.56 -3.38
N GLY A 76 -1.28 0.89 -4.31
CA GLY A 76 -0.83 0.82 -5.72
C GLY A 76 0.39 -0.07 -5.99
N ASN A 77 0.68 -1.03 -5.10
CA ASN A 77 1.65 -2.09 -5.37
C ASN A 77 0.97 -3.32 -5.97
N ASP A 78 1.37 -3.73 -7.17
CA ASP A 78 0.72 -4.83 -7.91
C ASP A 78 0.70 -6.17 -7.15
N MET A 79 1.79 -6.52 -6.46
CA MET A 79 1.85 -7.77 -5.69
C MET A 79 0.88 -7.73 -4.50
N VAL A 80 0.83 -6.59 -3.80
CA VAL A 80 -0.06 -6.40 -2.66
C VAL A 80 -1.52 -6.41 -3.12
N GLN A 81 -1.87 -5.62 -4.14
CA GLN A 81 -3.24 -5.57 -4.68
C GLN A 81 -3.73 -6.96 -5.11
N LYS A 82 -2.87 -7.77 -5.74
CA LYS A 82 -3.20 -9.14 -6.12
C LYS A 82 -3.56 -10.02 -4.91
N SER A 83 -2.71 -10.03 -3.88
CA SER A 83 -2.97 -10.83 -2.67
C SER A 83 -4.22 -10.32 -1.91
N VAL A 84 -4.43 -9.00 -1.85
CA VAL A 84 -5.60 -8.41 -1.20
C VAL A 84 -6.90 -8.75 -1.92
N ILE A 85 -6.92 -8.67 -3.26
CA ILE A 85 -8.11 -9.06 -4.03
C ILE A 85 -8.46 -10.53 -3.76
N ALA A 86 -7.46 -11.41 -3.69
CA ALA A 86 -7.69 -12.82 -3.32
C ALA A 86 -8.31 -12.96 -1.92
N CYS A 87 -7.88 -12.14 -0.95
CA CYS A 87 -8.48 -12.08 0.39
C CYS A 87 -9.93 -11.58 0.35
N ILE A 88 -10.22 -10.54 -0.43
CA ILE A 88 -11.59 -10.02 -0.55
C ILE A 88 -12.54 -11.08 -1.13
N PHE A 89 -12.08 -11.86 -2.11
CA PHE A 89 -12.87 -12.96 -2.68
C PHE A 89 -13.04 -14.17 -1.75
N SER A 90 -12.23 -14.32 -0.70
CA SER A 90 -12.40 -15.42 0.27
C SER A 90 -13.65 -15.25 1.15
N TYR A 91 -14.18 -14.02 1.27
CA TYR A 91 -15.47 -13.73 1.93
C TYR A 91 -16.69 -14.29 1.20
N LYS A 92 -16.53 -14.70 -0.07
CA LYS A 92 -17.58 -15.30 -0.90
C LYS A 92 -18.85 -14.44 -0.95
N ASP A 93 -18.69 -13.11 -1.06
CA ASP A 93 -19.82 -12.20 -1.21
C ASP A 93 -20.56 -12.49 -2.53
N ARG A 94 -21.87 -12.76 -2.44
CA ARG A 94 -22.73 -13.08 -3.59
C ARG A 94 -22.75 -11.95 -4.62
N ALA A 95 -22.63 -10.70 -4.19
CA ALA A 95 -22.60 -9.56 -5.09
C ALA A 95 -21.27 -9.42 -5.85
N LEU A 96 -20.17 -9.87 -5.25
CA LEU A 96 -18.83 -9.68 -5.82
C LEU A 96 -18.36 -10.89 -6.64
N LEU A 97 -18.68 -12.11 -6.18
CA LEU A 97 -18.23 -13.37 -6.79
C LEU A 97 -18.41 -13.47 -8.32
N PRO A 98 -19.53 -13.02 -8.93
CA PRO A 98 -19.71 -13.07 -10.38
C PRO A 98 -18.65 -12.27 -11.15
N TYR A 99 -18.02 -11.29 -10.52
CA TYR A 99 -17.05 -10.40 -11.15
C TYR A 99 -15.60 -10.81 -10.89
N LYS A 100 -15.36 -11.94 -10.22
CA LYS A 100 -14.01 -12.40 -9.85
C LYS A 100 -13.04 -12.44 -11.02
N GLU A 101 -13.46 -13.04 -12.13
CA GLU A 101 -12.61 -13.14 -13.32
C GLU A 101 -12.29 -11.76 -13.92
N ASN A 102 -13.22 -10.80 -13.85
CA ASN A 102 -12.98 -9.43 -14.32
C ASN A 102 -11.88 -8.76 -13.48
N PHE A 103 -11.94 -8.89 -12.15
CA PHE A 103 -10.90 -8.37 -11.27
C PHE A 103 -9.55 -9.07 -11.47
N GLU A 104 -9.54 -10.40 -11.67
CA GLU A 104 -8.32 -11.16 -11.95
C GLU A 104 -7.65 -10.73 -13.27
N ARG A 105 -8.45 -10.43 -14.30
CA ARG A 105 -7.95 -9.89 -15.58
C ARG A 105 -7.44 -8.46 -15.43
N LEU A 106 -8.10 -7.61 -14.63
CA LEU A 106 -7.65 -6.24 -14.35
C LEU A 106 -6.33 -6.17 -13.58
N LEU A 107 -5.92 -7.24 -12.89
CA LEU A 107 -4.62 -7.29 -12.23
C LEU A 107 -3.45 -7.36 -13.21
N ASP A 108 -3.67 -7.83 -14.45
CA ASP A 108 -2.63 -7.89 -15.48
C ASP A 108 -2.39 -6.51 -16.11
N GLU A 109 -1.25 -5.92 -15.78
CA GLU A 109 -0.85 -4.59 -16.26
C GLU A 109 -0.76 -4.51 -17.80
N LYS A 110 -0.45 -5.62 -18.48
CA LYS A 110 -0.30 -5.62 -19.95
C LYS A 110 -1.63 -5.44 -20.66
N SER A 111 -2.67 -6.09 -20.14
CA SER A 111 -4.01 -6.08 -20.72
C SER A 111 -4.95 -5.11 -20.00
N PHE A 112 -4.51 -4.45 -18.92
CA PHE A 112 -5.32 -3.57 -18.08
C PHE A 112 -6.24 -2.62 -18.84
N ARG A 113 -5.74 -1.90 -19.84
CA ARG A 113 -6.54 -0.96 -20.63
C ARG A 113 -7.65 -1.64 -21.41
N GLU A 114 -7.36 -2.78 -22.03
CA GLU A 114 -8.36 -3.56 -22.77
C GLU A 114 -9.40 -4.12 -21.81
N GLN A 115 -8.96 -4.64 -20.66
CA GLN A 115 -9.85 -5.18 -19.64
C GLN A 115 -10.74 -4.12 -18.99
N LEU A 116 -10.26 -2.87 -18.84
CA LEU A 116 -11.10 -1.75 -18.41
C LEU A 116 -12.24 -1.48 -19.39
N VAL A 117 -12.01 -1.57 -20.69
CA VAL A 117 -13.06 -1.37 -21.69
C VAL A 117 -14.07 -2.53 -21.66
N LEU A 118 -13.58 -3.76 -21.50
CA LEU A 118 -14.44 -4.95 -21.44
C LEU A 118 -15.30 -4.98 -20.17
N PHE A 119 -14.76 -4.52 -19.04
CA PHE A 119 -15.50 -4.41 -17.78
C PHE A 119 -16.24 -3.08 -17.67
N SER A 120 -17.13 -2.79 -18.63
CA SER A 120 -17.89 -1.54 -18.64
C SER A 120 -18.84 -1.43 -17.45
N ILE A 121 -18.91 -0.23 -16.89
CA ILE A 121 -19.85 0.16 -15.82
C ILE A 121 -20.83 1.24 -16.27
N ASN A 122 -20.77 1.64 -17.55
CA ASN A 122 -21.61 2.72 -18.05
C ASN A 122 -23.08 2.24 -18.22
N GLU A 123 -23.98 2.81 -17.43
CA GLU A 123 -25.41 2.49 -17.51
C GLU A 123 -26.11 3.24 -18.65
N GLU A 124 -25.62 4.42 -19.03
CA GLU A 124 -26.24 5.27 -20.07
C GLU A 124 -26.11 4.66 -21.46
N GLU A 125 -24.96 4.03 -21.73
CA GLU A 125 -24.70 3.31 -22.99
C GLU A 125 -25.35 1.90 -23.01
N GLY A 126 -26.04 1.50 -21.94
CA GLY A 126 -26.70 0.19 -21.83
C GLY A 126 -25.75 -1.01 -21.86
N ASN A 127 -24.44 -0.80 -21.70
CA ASN A 127 -23.39 -1.81 -21.81
C ASN A 127 -22.79 -2.21 -20.46
N SER A 128 -23.39 -1.80 -19.34
CA SER A 128 -22.92 -2.15 -17.99
C SER A 128 -22.90 -3.65 -17.77
N VAL A 129 -21.71 -4.18 -17.47
CA VAL A 129 -21.49 -5.57 -17.06
C VAL A 129 -21.96 -5.81 -15.62
N VAL A 130 -21.92 -4.76 -14.80
CA VAL A 130 -22.28 -4.83 -13.38
C VAL A 130 -23.79 -4.68 -13.20
N HIS A 131 -24.38 -5.63 -12.46
CA HIS A 131 -25.80 -5.62 -12.12
C HIS A 131 -26.07 -4.56 -11.05
N LYS A 132 -27.23 -3.90 -11.12
CA LYS A 132 -27.59 -2.78 -10.23
C LYS A 132 -27.47 -3.13 -8.75
N ASP A 133 -27.93 -4.32 -8.36
CA ASP A 133 -27.89 -4.79 -6.97
C ASP A 133 -26.46 -5.10 -6.47
N HIS A 134 -25.56 -5.44 -7.38
CA HIS A 134 -24.17 -5.77 -7.04
C HIS A 134 -23.27 -4.53 -7.05
N ARG A 135 -23.69 -3.47 -7.75
CA ARG A 135 -22.92 -2.27 -8.04
C ARG A 135 -22.32 -1.61 -6.79
N PRO A 136 -23.04 -1.41 -5.67
CA PRO A 136 -22.45 -0.77 -4.49
C PRO A 136 -21.23 -1.53 -3.94
N THR A 137 -21.30 -2.86 -3.89
CA THR A 137 -20.20 -3.70 -3.42
C THR A 137 -19.05 -3.74 -4.40
N VAL A 138 -19.35 -3.88 -5.70
CA VAL A 138 -18.35 -3.96 -6.77
C VAL A 138 -17.58 -2.64 -6.89
N MET A 139 -18.28 -1.51 -6.93
CA MET A 139 -17.69 -0.18 -7.10
C MET A 139 -16.80 0.20 -5.92
N ARG A 140 -17.19 -0.16 -4.69
CA ARG A 140 -16.34 0.07 -3.49
C ARG A 140 -14.94 -0.53 -3.63
N VAL A 141 -14.85 -1.75 -4.15
CA VAL A 141 -13.58 -2.47 -4.35
C VAL A 141 -12.87 -1.95 -5.61
N LEU A 142 -13.61 -1.76 -6.70
CA LEU A 142 -13.08 -1.31 -7.98
C LEU A 142 -12.44 0.07 -7.88
N LEU A 143 -13.12 1.04 -7.28
CA LEU A 143 -12.63 2.42 -7.18
C LEU A 143 -11.34 2.51 -6.34
N ARG A 144 -11.24 1.75 -5.23
CA ARG A 144 -10.01 1.65 -4.43
C ARG A 144 -8.87 0.99 -5.20
N PHE A 145 -9.17 -0.07 -5.94
CA PHE A 145 -8.21 -0.74 -6.80
C PHE A 145 -7.68 0.19 -7.91
N LEU A 146 -8.58 0.90 -8.60
CA LEU A 146 -8.23 1.87 -9.65
C LEU A 146 -7.43 3.04 -9.10
N TYR A 147 -7.74 3.50 -7.88
CA TYR A 147 -6.94 4.50 -7.21
C TYR A 147 -5.49 4.04 -7.02
N GLY A 148 -5.27 2.82 -6.51
CA GLY A 148 -3.91 2.29 -6.42
C GLY A 148 -3.21 2.19 -7.78
N LYS A 149 -3.93 1.76 -8.82
CA LYS A 149 -3.39 1.74 -10.20
C LYS A 149 -3.08 3.13 -10.75
N LEU A 150 -3.74 4.19 -10.29
CA LEU A 150 -3.45 5.57 -10.68
C LEU A 150 -2.02 5.98 -10.26
N TRP A 151 -1.58 5.52 -9.10
CA TRP A 151 -0.31 5.88 -8.45
C TRP A 151 0.81 4.84 -8.62
N ALA A 152 0.49 3.63 -9.09
CA ALA A 152 1.46 2.57 -9.33
C ALA A 152 2.64 3.03 -10.20
N GLN A 153 3.87 2.75 -9.79
CA GLN A 153 5.06 3.16 -10.55
C GLN A 153 5.30 2.16 -11.70
N THR A 154 5.29 2.65 -12.94
CA THR A 154 5.66 1.88 -14.14
C THR A 154 6.48 2.75 -15.10
N LYS A 155 6.81 2.24 -16.29
CA LYS A 155 7.48 3.03 -17.33
C LYS A 155 6.67 4.29 -17.65
N ARG A 156 7.33 5.46 -17.72
CA ARG A 156 6.70 6.78 -17.86
C ARG A 156 5.58 6.85 -18.91
N ASN A 157 5.81 6.34 -20.12
CA ASN A 157 4.82 6.37 -21.21
C ASN A 157 3.57 5.52 -20.92
N LEU A 158 3.71 4.46 -20.12
CA LEU A 158 2.59 3.62 -19.71
C LEU A 158 1.78 4.29 -18.59
N VAL A 159 2.42 5.07 -17.72
CA VAL A 159 1.74 5.80 -16.63
C VAL A 159 0.70 6.77 -17.18
N GLU A 160 1.08 7.63 -18.14
CA GLU A 160 0.19 8.64 -18.70
C GLU A 160 -1.01 8.01 -19.43
N SER A 161 -0.74 6.99 -20.26
CA SER A 161 -1.78 6.22 -20.97
C SER A 161 -2.74 5.52 -20.01
N ARG A 162 -2.22 4.91 -18.94
CA ARG A 162 -3.03 4.25 -17.92
C ARG A 162 -3.90 5.23 -17.15
N ARG A 163 -3.34 6.37 -16.72
CA ARG A 163 -4.10 7.43 -16.05
C ARG A 163 -5.22 7.95 -16.93
N ALA A 164 -4.95 8.23 -18.20
CA ALA A 164 -5.98 8.66 -19.15
C ALA A 164 -7.09 7.61 -19.29
N ALA A 165 -6.74 6.32 -19.37
CA ALA A 165 -7.72 5.24 -19.42
C ALA A 165 -8.58 5.16 -18.15
N ILE A 166 -7.98 5.30 -16.96
CA ILE A 166 -8.70 5.32 -15.68
C ILE A 166 -9.65 6.53 -15.63
N PHE A 167 -9.19 7.74 -15.96
CA PHE A 167 -10.07 8.92 -15.94
C PHE A 167 -11.22 8.82 -16.94
N ARG A 168 -10.96 8.26 -18.14
CA ARG A 168 -12.04 7.98 -19.09
C ARG A 168 -13.05 6.97 -18.53
N TYR A 169 -12.57 5.93 -17.86
CA TYR A 169 -13.40 4.90 -17.24
C TYR A 169 -14.29 5.49 -16.11
N LEU A 170 -13.75 6.39 -15.30
CA LEU A 170 -14.49 7.10 -14.26
C LEU A 170 -15.63 7.96 -14.81
N GLY A 171 -15.60 8.34 -16.09
CA GLY A 171 -16.72 9.02 -16.75
C GLY A 171 -18.00 8.18 -16.84
N GLY A 172 -17.91 6.85 -16.65
CA GLY A 172 -19.07 5.95 -16.58
C GLY A 172 -19.59 5.69 -15.17
N CYS A 173 -19.02 6.33 -14.15
CA CYS A 173 -19.48 6.22 -12.76
C CYS A 173 -20.73 7.08 -12.52
N ARG A 174 -21.53 6.67 -11.54
CA ARG A 174 -22.60 7.53 -11.00
C ARG A 174 -22.00 8.66 -10.15
N ALA A 175 -22.78 9.70 -9.89
CA ALA A 175 -22.32 10.87 -9.15
C ALA A 175 -21.88 10.55 -7.71
N ASP A 176 -22.60 9.64 -7.03
CA ASP A 176 -22.27 9.13 -5.69
C ASP A 176 -20.95 8.36 -5.70
N GLU A 177 -20.77 7.46 -6.66
CA GLU A 177 -19.55 6.67 -6.84
C GLU A 177 -18.33 7.55 -7.15
N LEU A 178 -18.52 8.57 -8.00
CA LEU A 178 -17.47 9.53 -8.29
C LEU A 178 -17.11 10.34 -7.05
N SER A 179 -18.09 10.74 -6.25
CA SER A 179 -17.85 11.41 -4.96
C SER A 179 -17.01 10.53 -4.02
N ASP A 180 -17.32 9.23 -3.92
CA ASP A 180 -16.54 8.29 -3.12
C ASP A 180 -15.09 8.17 -3.60
N PHE A 181 -14.87 8.16 -4.91
CA PHE A 181 -13.52 8.14 -5.48
C PHE A 181 -12.74 9.43 -5.16
N LEU A 182 -13.41 10.60 -5.27
CA LEU A 182 -12.80 11.88 -4.93
C LEU A 182 -12.48 11.98 -3.43
N ASN A 183 -13.31 11.41 -2.57
CA ASN A 183 -13.03 11.33 -1.13
C ASN A 183 -11.74 10.55 -0.86
N ILE A 184 -11.49 9.44 -1.56
CA ILE A 184 -10.22 8.71 -1.46
C ILE A 184 -9.06 9.56 -2.00
N LEU A 185 -9.25 10.20 -3.16
CA LEU A 185 -8.22 11.00 -3.82
C LEU A 185 -7.77 12.19 -2.98
N PHE A 186 -8.71 12.82 -2.27
CA PHE A 186 -8.44 14.00 -1.47
C PHE A 186 -8.33 13.69 0.02
N ALA A 187 -8.43 12.43 0.47
CA ALA A 187 -8.38 12.07 1.89
C ALA A 187 -7.21 12.75 2.65
N PRO A 188 -5.96 12.74 2.16
CA PRO A 188 -4.86 13.43 2.83
C PRO A 188 -5.05 14.93 3.01
N ILE A 189 -5.74 15.56 2.06
CA ILE A 189 -6.03 17.00 2.08
C ILE A 189 -7.21 17.28 3.01
N LEU A 190 -8.25 16.44 2.97
CA LEU A 190 -9.43 16.57 3.83
C LEU A 190 -9.08 16.41 5.31
N GLU A 191 -8.14 15.53 5.65
CA GLU A 191 -7.60 15.39 7.02
C GLU A 191 -6.95 16.67 7.54
N ILE A 192 -6.24 17.41 6.67
CA ILE A 192 -5.60 18.67 7.05
C ILE A 192 -6.64 19.79 7.20
N ILE A 193 -7.63 19.81 6.31
CA ILE A 193 -8.65 20.86 6.29
C ILE A 193 -9.66 20.68 7.44
N ASP A 194 -9.81 19.48 8.00
CA ASP A 194 -10.79 19.15 9.05
C ASP A 194 -12.20 19.53 8.60
N THR A 195 -12.75 18.73 7.67
CA THR A 195 -14.05 18.95 7.01
C THR A 195 -15.28 18.78 7.92
N SER A 196 -15.11 18.86 9.24
CA SER A 196 -16.23 18.91 10.18
C SER A 196 -17.13 20.13 9.92
N ASP A 197 -16.56 21.21 9.38
CA ASP A 197 -17.26 22.33 8.76
C ASP A 197 -16.51 22.72 7.47
N LEU A 198 -17.21 22.97 6.35
CA LEU A 198 -16.62 23.53 5.12
C LEU A 198 -16.20 25.00 5.38
N ASP A 199 -15.18 25.20 6.21
CA ASP A 199 -14.60 26.51 6.46
C ASP A 199 -13.59 26.84 5.36
N TYR A 200 -14.10 27.42 4.28
CA TYR A 200 -13.30 27.94 3.17
C TYR A 200 -12.21 28.92 3.65
N SER A 201 -12.39 29.57 4.80
CA SER A 201 -11.40 30.48 5.40
C SER A 201 -10.15 29.74 5.84
N LYS A 202 -10.28 28.53 6.41
CA LYS A 202 -9.14 27.68 6.77
C LYS A 202 -8.37 27.21 5.53
N MET A 203 -9.10 26.89 4.46
CA MET A 203 -8.49 26.55 3.16
C MET A 203 -7.75 27.74 2.55
N GLU A 204 -8.30 28.95 2.64
CA GLU A 204 -7.66 30.19 2.18
C GLU A 204 -6.41 30.54 2.99
N LEU A 205 -6.45 30.36 4.31
CA LEU A 205 -5.29 30.54 5.20
C LEU A 205 -4.17 29.54 4.89
N LEU A 206 -4.49 28.26 4.69
CA LEU A 206 -3.51 27.23 4.30
C LEU A 206 -2.91 27.51 2.92
N CYS A 207 -3.71 27.93 1.94
CA CYS A 207 -3.21 28.29 0.61
C CYS A 207 -2.25 29.50 0.63
N ASN A 208 -2.46 30.43 1.57
CA ASN A 208 -1.62 31.61 1.74
C ASN A 208 -0.31 31.30 2.50
N ASP A 209 -0.30 30.29 3.36
CA ASP A 209 0.91 29.81 4.05
C ASP A 209 1.63 28.71 3.26
N LYS A 210 2.43 29.15 2.28
CA LYS A 210 3.24 28.26 1.42
C LYS A 210 4.18 27.36 2.23
N GLU A 211 4.71 27.80 3.38
CA GLU A 211 5.64 26.95 4.14
C GLU A 211 4.95 25.72 4.71
N THR A 212 3.72 25.87 5.22
CA THR A 212 2.98 24.77 5.83
C THR A 212 2.56 23.74 4.78
N LEU A 213 2.06 24.18 3.63
CA LEU A 213 1.68 23.30 2.50
C LEU A 213 2.84 22.45 1.96
N PHE A 214 4.04 23.04 1.81
CA PHE A 214 5.22 22.32 1.30
C PHE A 214 5.94 21.47 2.37
N LYS A 215 5.72 21.74 3.66
CA LYS A 215 6.21 20.90 4.77
C LYS A 215 5.31 19.68 5.02
N THR A 216 4.04 19.73 4.65
CA THR A 216 3.16 18.56 4.70
C THR A 216 3.60 17.49 3.71
N ASP A 217 4.12 16.40 4.26
CA ASP A 217 4.51 15.22 3.50
C ASP A 217 3.26 14.41 3.15
N PHE A 218 2.62 14.75 2.03
CA PHE A 218 1.47 14.03 1.51
C PHE A 218 1.76 12.54 1.21
N ALA A 219 3.03 12.13 1.18
CA ALA A 219 3.42 10.73 1.05
C ALA A 219 3.44 9.95 2.38
N LYS A 220 3.30 10.62 3.54
CA LYS A 220 3.15 9.97 4.86
C LYS A 220 1.70 9.69 5.26
N VAL A 221 0.75 10.21 4.49
CA VAL A 221 -0.69 10.10 4.79
C VAL A 221 -1.35 8.93 4.02
N ASN A 222 -0.58 8.16 3.23
CA ASN A 222 -1.03 6.94 2.54
C ASN A 222 -0.13 5.74 2.87
#